data_AF-A0A2G1VMG3-F1
#
_entry.id   AF-A0A2G1VMG3-F1
#
_cell.length_a   1.000
_cell.length_b   1.000
_cell.length_c   1.000
_cell.angle_alpha   90.00
_cell.angle_beta   90.00
_cell.angle_gamma   90.00
#
_symmetry.space_group_name_H-M   'P 1'
#
loop_
_entity.id
_entity.type
_entity.pdbx_description
1 polymer ?
#
loop_
_entity_poly.entity_id
_entity_poly.type
_entity_poly.pdbx_seq_one_letter_code
_entity_poly.pdbx_strand_id
1 'polypeptide(L)'
;MKTEELKKQNNIDFEPFYEALEDDPKLLEEALEILLDMVDFEPKSIKKVALYIKEDSRNLYKEIVELSKSNQDKGNTPSCCGEL
;
A
#
# COMPACT_ATOMS: atom_id res chain seq x y z
N MET A 1 -8.52 -29.61 -23.03
CA MET A 1 -7.59 -30.04 -21.96
C MET A 1 -6.52 -29.01 -21.56
N LYS A 2 -6.41 -27.81 -22.16
CA LYS A 2 -5.44 -26.78 -21.69
C LYS A 2 -6.04 -25.70 -20.77
N THR A 3 -7.35 -25.66 -20.62
CA THR A 3 -8.08 -24.58 -19.93
C THR A 3 -8.42 -24.90 -18.47
N GLU A 4 -8.30 -26.16 -18.04
CA GLU A 4 -8.61 -26.59 -16.67
C GLU A 4 -7.39 -26.49 -15.75
N GLU A 5 -6.17 -26.61 -16.28
CA GLU A 5 -4.92 -26.46 -15.51
C GLU A 5 -4.66 -24.99 -15.12
N LEU A 6 -5.01 -24.02 -15.98
CA LEU A 6 -4.96 -22.59 -15.66
C LEU A 6 -5.98 -22.17 -14.58
N LYS A 7 -7.13 -22.85 -14.50
CA LYS A 7 -8.15 -22.56 -13.48
C LYS A 7 -7.73 -23.04 -12.09
N LYS A 8 -6.97 -24.14 -12.00
CA LYS A 8 -6.42 -24.64 -10.72
C LYS A 8 -5.29 -23.79 -10.16
N GLN A 9 -4.57 -23.03 -11.00
CA GLN A 9 -3.50 -22.14 -10.56
C GLN A 9 -3.98 -20.82 -9.92
N ASN A 10 -5.25 -20.45 -10.14
CA ASN A 10 -5.81 -19.16 -9.69
C ASN A 10 -6.76 -19.28 -8.49
N ASN A 11 -6.86 -20.45 -7.84
CA ASN A 11 -7.57 -20.55 -6.57
C ASN A 11 -6.59 -20.20 -5.45
N ILE A 12 -6.29 -18.90 -5.32
CA ILE A 12 -5.52 -18.39 -4.19
C ILE A 12 -6.39 -18.60 -2.95
N ASP A 13 -5.90 -19.41 -2.02
CA ASP A 13 -6.55 -19.62 -0.74
C ASP A 13 -6.25 -18.42 0.17
N PHE A 14 -7.30 -17.70 0.54
CA PHE A 14 -7.21 -16.53 1.40
C PHE A 14 -7.44 -16.86 2.88
N GLU A 15 -7.83 -18.11 3.21
CA GLU A 15 -8.09 -18.51 4.59
C GLU A 15 -6.91 -18.21 5.52
N PRO A 16 -5.64 -18.51 5.16
CA PRO A 16 -4.51 -18.20 6.04
C PRO A 16 -4.31 -16.70 6.29
N PHE A 17 -4.72 -15.85 5.33
CA PHE A 17 -4.66 -14.40 5.50
C PHE A 17 -5.73 -13.93 6.49
N TYR A 18 -6.94 -14.50 6.44
CA TYR A 18 -8.01 -14.17 7.39
C TYR A 18 -7.73 -14.72 8.78
N GLU A 19 -7.22 -15.94 8.91
CA GLU A 19 -6.78 -16.50 10.19
C GLU A 19 -5.74 -15.60 10.87
N ALA A 20 -4.73 -15.12 10.12
CA ALA A 20 -3.74 -14.21 10.66
C ALA A 20 -4.33 -12.87 11.15
N LEU A 21 -5.37 -12.36 10.48
CA LEU A 21 -6.09 -11.15 10.88
C LEU A 21 -6.93 -11.34 12.15
N GLU A 22 -7.55 -12.51 12.30
CA GLU A 22 -8.38 -12.86 13.44
C GLU A 22 -7.54 -13.16 14.70
N ASP A 23 -6.43 -13.88 14.53
CA ASP A 23 -5.56 -14.31 15.63
C ASP A 23 -4.75 -13.14 16.22
N ASP A 24 -4.06 -12.37 15.37
CA ASP A 24 -3.33 -11.18 15.80
C ASP A 24 -3.21 -10.15 14.67
N PRO A 25 -4.11 -9.15 14.62
CA PRO A 25 -4.08 -8.13 13.57
C PRO A 25 -2.79 -7.30 13.57
N LYS A 26 -2.00 -7.31 14.65
CA LYS A 26 -0.69 -6.63 14.70
C LYS A 26 0.31 -7.23 13.74
N LEU A 27 0.22 -8.53 13.45
CA LEU A 27 1.12 -9.19 12.50
C LEU A 27 0.99 -8.59 11.10
N LEU A 28 -0.24 -8.20 10.70
CA LEU A 28 -0.45 -7.51 9.43
C LEU A 28 0.11 -6.09 9.48
N GLU A 29 -0.08 -5.39 10.60
CA GLU A 29 0.45 -4.04 10.81
C GLU A 29 1.98 -4.03 10.68
N GLU A 30 2.68 -4.94 11.38
CA GLU A 30 4.13 -5.10 11.31
C GLU A 30 4.62 -5.47 9.89
N ALA A 31 3.89 -6.36 9.18
CA ALA A 31 4.22 -6.71 7.81
C ALA A 31 4.09 -5.52 6.85
N LEU A 32 3.08 -4.65 7.06
CA LEU A 32 2.89 -3.42 6.30
C LEU A 32 3.99 -2.39 6.63
N GLU A 33 4.42 -2.28 7.89
CA GLU A 33 5.55 -1.43 8.28
C GLU A 33 6.85 -1.85 7.57
N ILE A 34 7.14 -3.16 7.52
CA ILE A 34 8.30 -3.68 6.78
C ILE A 34 8.20 -3.30 5.29
N LEU A 35 7.02 -3.39 4.68
CA LEU A 35 6.80 -2.96 3.30
C LEU A 35 7.05 -1.45 3.12
N LEU A 36 6.72 -0.63 4.11
CA LEU A 36 7.01 0.80 4.08
C LEU A 36 8.51 1.07 4.19
N ASP A 37 9.23 0.37 5.06
CA ASP A 37 10.69 0.50 5.19
C ASP A 37 11.41 0.13 3.89
N MET A 38 10.88 -0.82 3.12
CA MET A 38 11.41 -1.15 1.78
C MET A 38 11.38 0.01 0.80
N VAL A 39 10.61 1.08 1.04
CA VAL A 39 10.67 2.32 0.25
C VAL A 39 12.08 2.91 0.28
N ASP A 40 12.71 2.90 1.45
CA ASP A 40 14.02 3.50 1.68
C ASP A 40 15.16 2.54 1.35
N PHE A 41 15.02 1.26 1.70
CA PHE A 41 16.10 0.28 1.57
C PHE A 41 16.05 -0.52 0.25
N GLU A 42 14.88 -0.71 -0.36
CA GLU A 42 14.68 -1.49 -1.60
C GLU A 42 13.74 -0.81 -2.63
N PRO A 43 14.08 0.40 -3.12
CA PRO A 43 13.19 1.22 -3.95
C PRO A 43 12.80 0.60 -5.30
N LYS A 44 13.51 -0.43 -5.78
CA LYS A 44 13.14 -1.16 -7.00
C LYS A 44 12.07 -2.22 -6.75
N SER A 45 12.15 -2.92 -5.62
CA SER A 45 11.22 -3.97 -5.22
C SER A 45 9.84 -3.37 -4.93
N ILE A 46 9.82 -2.32 -4.11
CA ILE A 46 8.59 -1.66 -3.65
C ILE A 46 7.83 -0.92 -4.75
N LYS A 47 8.51 -0.47 -5.82
CA LYS A 47 7.85 0.10 -7.00
C LYS A 47 6.86 -0.86 -7.64
N LYS A 48 7.10 -2.18 -7.57
CA LYS A 48 6.14 -3.18 -8.08
C LYS A 48 4.87 -3.20 -7.24
N VAL A 49 4.98 -3.10 -5.92
CA VAL A 49 3.82 -3.01 -5.01
C VAL A 49 3.01 -1.76 -5.29
N ALA A 50 3.66 -0.61 -5.49
CA ALA A 50 2.98 0.62 -5.87
C ALA A 50 2.21 0.50 -7.20
N LEU A 51 2.74 -0.25 -8.17
CA LEU A 51 2.03 -0.53 -9.43
C LEU A 51 0.79 -1.40 -9.19
N TYR A 52 0.89 -2.46 -8.39
CA TYR A 52 -0.27 -3.29 -8.03
C TYR A 52 -1.37 -2.49 -7.33
N ILE A 53 -1.01 -1.62 -6.39
CA ILE A 53 -1.98 -0.74 -5.71
C ILE A 53 -2.71 0.15 -6.72
N LYS A 54 -1.98 0.74 -7.66
CA LYS A 54 -2.57 1.60 -8.70
C LYS A 54 -3.53 0.84 -9.62
N GLU A 55 -3.20 -0.40 -9.98
CA GLU A 55 -3.97 -1.19 -10.95
C GLU A 55 -5.20 -1.86 -10.32
N ASP A 56 -5.02 -2.52 -9.17
CA ASP A 56 -6.04 -3.38 -8.54
C ASP A 56 -6.73 -2.77 -7.32
N SER A 57 -6.12 -1.79 -6.66
CA SER A 57 -6.63 -1.19 -5.41
C SER A 57 -6.89 0.31 -5.58
N ARG A 58 -7.68 0.67 -6.60
CA ARG A 58 -7.91 2.07 -7.01
C ARG A 58 -8.38 3.00 -5.87
N ASN A 59 -9.18 2.48 -4.93
CA ASN A 59 -9.63 3.25 -3.76
C ASN A 59 -8.46 3.59 -2.83
N LEU A 60 -7.60 2.61 -2.52
CA LEU A 60 -6.40 2.83 -1.73
C LEU A 60 -5.44 3.80 -2.42
N TYR A 61 -5.23 3.63 -3.73
CA TYR A 61 -4.42 4.57 -4.51
C TYR A 61 -4.98 6.00 -4.43
N LYS A 62 -6.29 6.17 -4.57
CA LYS A 62 -6.95 7.47 -4.47
C LYS A 62 -6.74 8.10 -3.10
N GLU A 63 -6.95 7.34 -2.03
CA GLU A 63 -6.76 7.80 -0.65
C GLU A 63 -5.31 8.27 -0.41
N ILE A 64 -4.33 7.49 -0.85
CA ILE A 64 -2.90 7.84 -0.76
C ILE A 64 -2.62 9.17 -1.49
N VAL A 65 -3.14 9.34 -2.70
CA VAL A 65 -2.96 10.59 -3.47
C VAL A 65 -3.63 11.78 -2.78
N GLU A 66 -4.84 11.60 -2.22
CA GLU A 66 -5.54 12.66 -1.50
C GLU A 66 -4.78 13.08 -0.22
N LEU A 67 -4.31 12.12 0.57
CA LEU A 67 -3.49 12.37 1.76
C LEU A 67 -2.19 13.11 1.43
N SER A 68 -1.51 12.72 0.35
CA SER A 68 -0.27 13.40 -0.07
C SER A 68 -0.47 14.87 -0.40
N LYS A 69 -1.58 15.22 -1.07
CA LYS A 69 -1.91 16.61 -1.43
C LYS A 69 -2.29 17.44 -0.19
N SER A 70 -3.09 16.87 0.71
CA SER A 70 -3.48 17.51 1.97
C SER A 70 -2.26 17.87 2.83
N ASN A 71 -1.23 17.02 2.84
CA ASN A 71 0.02 17.31 3.54
C ASN A 71 0.90 18.36 2.84
N GLN A 72 0.85 18.47 1.51
CA GLN A 72 1.55 19.52 0.76
C GLN A 72 0.90 20.90 0.96
N ASP A 73 -0.43 20.97 0.99
CA ASP A 73 -1.16 22.24 1.18
C ASP A 73 -0.96 22.83 2.58
N LYS A 74 -0.75 22.00 3.61
CA LYS A 74 -0.38 22.46 4.96
C LYS A 74 1.00 23.14 5.01
N GLY A 75 1.92 22.79 4.11
CA GLY A 75 3.24 23.40 4.01
C GLY A 75 3.26 24.77 3.29
N ASN A 76 2.18 25.13 2.59
CA ASN A 76 2.08 26.35 1.78
C ASN A 76 1.38 27.52 2.49
N THR A 77 1.20 27.46 3.82
CA THR A 77 0.75 28.66 4.54
C THR A 77 1.89 29.69 4.53
N PRO A 78 1.70 30.87 3.93
CA PRO A 78 2.73 31.89 3.95
C PRO A 78 2.93 32.31 5.42
N SER A 79 4.17 32.15 5.90
CA SER A 79 4.59 32.67 7.21
C SER A 79 4.26 34.15 7.27
N CYS A 80 3.26 34.53 8.06
CA CYS A 80 2.71 35.88 8.10
C CYS A 80 3.53 36.83 9.01
N CYS A 81 4.76 36.47 9.37
CA CYS A 81 5.65 37.30 10.18
C CYS A 81 7.08 37.14 9.66
N GLY A 82 7.54 38.07 8.83
CA GLY A 82 8.88 37.99 8.24
C GLY A 82 9.35 39.21 7.47
N GLU A 83 8.98 40.41 7.89
CA GLU A 83 9.70 41.64 7.51
C GLU A 83 9.78 42.54 8.74
N LEU A 84 10.99 42.66 9.29
CA LEU A 84 11.38 43.64 10.31
C LEU A 84 12.68 44.28 9.82
#